data_AF-A0AA38JE48-F1
#
_entry.id   AF-A0AA38JE48-F1
#
_cell.length_a   1.000
_cell.length_b   1.000
_cell.length_c   1.000
_cell.angle_alpha   90.00
_cell.angle_beta   90.00
_cell.angle_gamma   90.00
#
_symmetry.space_group_name_H-M   'P 1'
#
loop_
_entity.id
_entity.type
_entity.pdbx_description
1 polymer ?
#
loop_
_entity_poly.entity_id
_entity_poly.type
_entity_poly.pdbx_seq_one_letter_code
_entity_poly.pdbx_strand_id
1 'polypeptide(L)'
;MRNPFLIIRFIFLSLLLFLNLLDLIFASWNASAAINANLHPSLFLIFNSVTSIFFLGLGLVELFAPNFAGTSVAFESGWSAVLSLSHIGAAIGVTIAASVFIKQTIDTSVNASSFLLVPTTWLTSLTMLGYSFILLVSAMTHVPFEEEIWTKPVCQVKWFGYTNARLRSSDVSLPRELPGLENDSWTRYLDDIESSGVRKARHPVPNTEKAPWAPTNVRRGRDSPFRGPTKRENSDSSDTSSDCSFSVGVRDSAPLPPLPLNVQVKGGKPVGESRFIERFRESQTLSRPAGPTVDFPREVDDHDKPIPLTRLSQWIRADAVKAFALRH
;
A
#
# COMPACT_ATOMS: atom_id res chain seq x y z
N MET A 1 -2.74 -1.59 -3.48
CA MET A 1 -2.34 -1.94 -2.09
C MET A 1 -0.98 -2.64 -2.19
N ARG A 2 -0.04 -2.39 -1.26
CA ARG A 2 1.29 -3.04 -1.32
C ARG A 2 1.13 -4.53 -1.02
N ASN A 3 1.81 -5.37 -1.78
CA ASN A 3 1.76 -6.83 -1.59
C ASN A 3 2.29 -7.21 -0.18
N PRO A 4 1.47 -7.84 0.68
CA PRO A 4 1.84 -8.15 2.06
C PRO A 4 3.02 -9.13 2.15
N PHE A 5 3.17 -10.03 1.16
CA PHE A 5 4.28 -10.97 1.09
C PHE A 5 5.63 -10.26 1.01
N LEU A 6 5.72 -9.22 0.17
CA LEU A 6 6.95 -8.44 0.01
C LEU A 6 7.31 -7.65 1.27
N ILE A 7 6.30 -7.19 2.01
CA ILE A 7 6.51 -6.51 3.31
C ILE A 7 7.12 -7.51 4.31
N ILE A 8 6.55 -8.70 4.42
CA ILE A 8 7.06 -9.77 5.30
C ILE A 8 8.48 -10.15 4.88
N ARG A 9 8.74 -10.38 3.59
CA ARG A 9 10.08 -10.64 3.06
C ARG A 9 11.07 -9.56 3.47
N PHE A 10 10.73 -8.29 3.29
CA PHE A 10 11.61 -7.18 3.66
C PHE A 10 11.92 -7.15 5.17
N ILE A 11 10.94 -7.45 6.01
CA ILE A 11 11.13 -7.56 7.47
C ILE A 11 12.13 -8.69 7.79
N PHE A 12 11.96 -9.86 7.17
CA PHE A 12 12.88 -10.99 7.36
C PHE A 12 14.30 -10.66 6.89
N LEU A 13 14.46 -10.11 5.69
CA LEU A 13 15.78 -9.74 5.15
C LEU A 13 16.48 -8.69 6.03
N SER A 14 15.74 -7.70 6.54
CA SER A 14 16.27 -6.67 7.43
C SER A 14 16.70 -7.26 8.78
N LEU A 15 15.87 -8.14 9.36
CA LEU A 15 16.17 -8.83 10.61
C LEU A 15 17.40 -9.73 10.44
N LEU A 16 17.46 -10.51 9.36
CA LEU A 16 18.59 -11.37 9.05
C LEU A 16 19.87 -10.57 8.83
N LEU A 17 19.80 -9.42 8.17
CA LEU A 17 20.97 -8.54 7.99
C LEU A 17 21.50 -8.07 9.35
N PHE A 18 20.62 -7.61 10.23
CA PHE A 18 20.99 -7.16 11.57
C PHE A 18 21.59 -8.30 12.41
N LEU A 19 20.97 -9.48 12.41
CA LEU A 19 21.47 -10.64 13.14
C LEU A 19 22.83 -11.13 12.62
N ASN A 20 23.03 -11.16 11.30
CA ASN A 20 24.32 -11.54 10.72
C ASN A 20 25.42 -10.51 11.02
N LEU A 21 25.09 -9.22 11.13
CA LEU A 21 26.02 -8.19 11.59
C LEU A 21 26.41 -8.40 13.06
N LEU A 22 25.45 -8.72 13.93
CA LEU A 22 25.73 -9.07 15.32
C LEU A 22 26.60 -10.31 15.44
N ASP A 23 26.29 -11.36 14.68
CA ASP A 23 27.11 -12.58 14.63
C ASP A 23 28.54 -12.26 14.19
N LEU A 24 28.73 -11.41 13.17
CA LEU A 24 30.06 -10.98 12.73
C LEU A 24 30.83 -10.22 13.82
N ILE A 25 30.16 -9.31 14.55
CA ILE A 25 30.76 -8.54 15.65
C ILE A 25 31.15 -9.48 16.80
N PHE A 26 30.26 -10.37 17.22
CA PHE A 26 30.55 -11.30 18.33
C PHE A 26 31.58 -12.36 17.94
N ALA A 27 31.57 -12.83 16.69
CA ALA A 27 32.57 -13.77 16.18
C ALA A 27 33.95 -13.14 16.12
N SER A 28 34.06 -11.89 15.65
CA SER A 28 35.33 -11.18 15.59
C SER A 28 35.87 -10.88 17.00
N TRP A 29 35.01 -10.50 17.94
CA TRP A 29 35.40 -10.35 19.35
C TRP A 29 35.86 -11.68 19.95
N ASN A 30 35.09 -12.75 19.77
CA ASN A 30 35.45 -14.08 20.27
C ASN A 30 36.78 -14.56 19.66
N ALA A 31 36.99 -14.35 18.36
CA ALA A 31 38.22 -14.71 17.68
C ALA A 31 39.43 -13.95 18.23
N SER A 32 39.28 -12.63 18.45
CA SER A 32 40.33 -11.81 19.06
C SER A 32 40.67 -12.26 20.48
N ALA A 33 39.65 -12.56 21.29
CA ALA A 33 39.84 -13.05 22.66
C ALA A 33 40.51 -14.44 22.67
N ALA A 34 40.12 -15.34 21.75
CA ALA A 34 40.72 -16.66 21.62
C ALA A 34 42.20 -16.58 21.21
N ILE A 35 42.55 -15.70 20.26
CA ILE A 35 43.95 -15.49 19.86
C ILE A 35 44.79 -15.02 21.05
N ASN A 36 44.29 -14.07 21.85
CA ASN A 36 44.99 -13.58 23.04
C ASN A 36 45.19 -14.68 24.11
N ALA A 37 44.28 -15.65 24.16
CA ALA A 37 44.37 -16.82 25.03
C ALA A 37 45.19 -18.00 24.42
N ASN A 38 45.82 -17.81 23.26
CA ASN A 38 46.51 -18.86 22.49
C ASN A 38 45.60 -20.04 22.09
N LEU A 39 44.31 -19.77 21.87
CA LEU A 39 43.32 -20.72 21.39
C LEU A 39 43.06 -20.50 19.89
N HIS A 40 42.70 -21.56 19.17
CA HIS A 40 42.37 -21.47 17.75
C HIS A 40 40.94 -20.93 17.54
N PRO A 41 40.75 -19.76 16.91
CA PRO A 41 39.42 -19.21 16.66
C PRO A 41 38.68 -19.93 15.52
N SER A 42 37.35 -19.98 15.59
CA SER A 42 36.53 -20.53 14.51
C SER A 42 36.30 -19.50 13.40
N LEU A 43 37.13 -19.52 12.36
CA LEU A 43 36.99 -18.65 11.18
C LEU A 43 35.75 -18.96 10.33
N PHE A 44 35.19 -20.17 10.49
CA PHE A 44 34.03 -20.63 9.72
C PHE A 44 32.81 -19.72 9.93
N LEU A 45 32.58 -19.25 11.16
CA LEU A 45 31.42 -18.42 11.45
C LEU A 45 31.51 -17.03 10.82
N ILE A 46 32.69 -16.42 10.87
CA ILE A 46 32.97 -15.14 10.20
C ILE A 46 32.71 -15.27 8.70
N PHE A 47 33.23 -16.33 8.07
CA PHE A 47 33.00 -16.62 6.66
C PHE A 47 31.51 -16.80 6.34
N ASN A 48 30.77 -17.53 7.19
CA ASN A 48 29.35 -17.77 7.00
C ASN A 48 28.52 -16.48 7.13
N SER A 49 28.82 -15.62 8.10
CA SER A 49 28.16 -14.33 8.28
C SER A 49 28.43 -13.37 7.11
N VAL A 50 29.68 -13.28 6.63
CA VAL A 50 30.03 -12.44 5.47
C VAL A 50 29.32 -12.93 4.20
N THR A 51 29.35 -14.24 3.96
CA THR A 51 28.64 -14.86 2.82
C THR A 51 27.15 -14.57 2.89
N SER A 52 26.55 -14.66 4.08
CA SER A 52 25.14 -14.36 4.30
C SER A 52 24.81 -12.89 4.03
N ILE A 53 25.62 -11.96 4.53
CA ILE A 53 25.45 -10.52 4.26
C ILE A 53 25.51 -10.24 2.76
N PHE A 54 26.41 -10.90 2.02
CA PHE A 54 26.50 -10.76 0.57
C PHE A 54 25.21 -11.22 -0.14
N PHE A 55 24.71 -12.42 0.16
CA PHE A 55 23.46 -12.91 -0.46
C PHE A 55 22.22 -12.13 -0.03
N LEU A 56 22.15 -11.67 1.23
CA LEU A 56 21.10 -10.75 1.70
C LEU A 56 21.16 -9.43 0.93
N GLY A 57 22.37 -8.91 0.68
CA GLY A 57 22.59 -7.76 -0.18
C GLY A 57 22.03 -7.97 -1.59
N LEU A 58 22.30 -9.12 -2.22
CA LEU A 58 21.72 -9.48 -3.52
C LEU A 58 20.18 -9.53 -3.49
N GLY A 59 19.58 -10.03 -2.41
CA GLY A 59 18.12 -10.00 -2.21
C GLY A 59 17.55 -8.59 -2.09
N LEU A 60 18.30 -7.66 -1.49
CA LEU A 60 17.91 -6.25 -1.33
C LEU A 60 18.15 -5.40 -2.59
N VAL A 61 19.06 -5.80 -3.49
CA VAL A 61 19.32 -5.09 -4.76
C VAL A 61 18.07 -4.94 -5.61
N GLU A 62 17.12 -5.87 -5.50
CA GLU A 62 15.83 -5.82 -6.21
C GLU A 62 15.03 -4.53 -5.93
N LEU A 63 15.23 -3.90 -4.76
CA LEU A 63 14.61 -2.62 -4.41
C LEU A 63 15.10 -1.47 -5.30
N PHE A 64 16.33 -1.56 -5.80
CA PHE A 64 16.95 -0.57 -6.66
C PHE A 64 16.87 -0.97 -8.15
N ALA A 65 16.91 -2.28 -8.42
CA ALA A 65 16.92 -2.84 -9.77
C ALA A 65 15.88 -3.98 -9.91
N PRO A 66 14.62 -3.65 -10.25
CA PRO A 66 13.51 -4.62 -10.27
C PRO A 66 13.60 -5.71 -11.36
N ASN A 67 14.59 -5.63 -12.24
CA ASN A 67 14.84 -6.58 -13.32
C ASN A 67 16.15 -7.34 -13.15
N PHE A 68 16.71 -7.38 -11.93
CA PHE A 68 17.94 -8.10 -11.67
C PHE A 68 17.69 -9.62 -11.73
N ALA A 69 18.37 -10.32 -12.64
CA ALA A 69 18.16 -11.77 -12.83
C ALA A 69 18.57 -12.61 -11.60
N GLY A 70 19.40 -12.07 -10.71
CA GLY A 70 19.84 -12.75 -9.50
C GLY A 70 18.82 -12.79 -8.37
N THR A 71 17.58 -12.34 -8.57
CA THR A 71 16.51 -12.41 -7.56
C THR A 71 15.39 -13.39 -7.95
N SER A 72 15.69 -14.36 -8.82
CA SER A 72 14.74 -15.42 -9.16
C SER A 72 14.35 -16.24 -7.93
N VAL A 73 13.08 -16.66 -7.86
CA VAL A 73 12.55 -17.44 -6.72
C VAL A 73 13.39 -18.71 -6.48
N ALA A 74 13.84 -19.39 -7.54
CA ALA A 74 14.68 -20.58 -7.41
C ALA A 74 16.05 -20.28 -6.81
N PHE A 75 16.71 -19.21 -7.29
CA PHE A 75 18.00 -18.81 -6.75
C PHE A 75 17.87 -18.41 -5.27
N GLU A 76 16.83 -17.64 -4.94
CA GLU A 76 16.60 -17.17 -3.58
C GLU A 76 16.23 -18.28 -2.61
N SER A 77 15.40 -19.22 -3.04
CA SER A 77 15.10 -20.44 -2.29
C SER A 77 16.35 -21.32 -2.11
N GLY A 78 17.20 -21.40 -3.14
CA GLY A 78 18.41 -22.22 -3.12
C GLY A 78 19.45 -21.70 -2.13
N TRP A 79 19.85 -20.43 -2.26
CA TRP A 79 20.85 -19.87 -1.35
C TRP A 79 20.34 -19.78 0.08
N SER A 80 19.05 -19.47 0.29
CA SER A 80 18.50 -19.41 1.65
C SER A 80 18.47 -20.77 2.33
N ALA A 81 18.14 -21.85 1.60
CA ALA A 81 18.20 -23.21 2.14
C ALA A 81 19.63 -23.63 2.51
N VAL A 82 20.60 -23.40 1.61
CA VAL A 82 22.01 -23.74 1.87
C VAL A 82 22.56 -22.97 3.06
N LEU A 83 22.34 -21.65 3.12
CA LEU A 83 22.78 -20.84 4.25
C LEU A 83 22.08 -21.22 5.56
N SER A 84 20.80 -21.61 5.53
CA SER A 84 20.11 -22.08 6.74
C SER A 84 20.77 -23.32 7.33
N LEU A 85 21.14 -24.30 6.51
CA LEU A 85 21.84 -25.50 6.95
C LEU A 85 23.25 -25.18 7.48
N SER A 86 23.96 -24.29 6.79
CA SER A 86 25.27 -23.80 7.23
C SER A 86 25.19 -23.10 8.59
N HIS A 87 24.18 -22.26 8.82
CA HIS A 87 23.93 -21.58 10.10
C HIS A 87 23.54 -22.53 11.22
N ILE A 88 22.74 -23.58 10.95
CA ILE A 88 22.47 -24.64 11.93
C ILE A 88 23.77 -25.33 12.34
N GLY A 89 24.60 -25.70 11.37
CA GLY A 89 25.92 -26.30 11.64
C GLY A 89 26.83 -25.38 12.45
N ALA A 90 26.88 -24.08 12.10
CA ALA A 90 27.63 -23.07 12.83
C ALA A 90 27.13 -22.92 14.28
N ALA A 91 25.81 -22.86 14.50
CA ALA A 91 25.22 -22.72 15.83
C ALA A 91 25.54 -23.93 16.72
N ILE A 92 25.48 -25.15 16.18
CA ILE A 92 25.90 -26.37 16.89
C ILE A 92 27.38 -26.30 17.23
N GLY A 93 28.23 -25.93 16.27
CA GLY A 93 29.68 -25.82 16.45
C GLY A 93 30.06 -24.82 17.54
N VAL A 94 29.45 -23.63 17.54
CA VAL A 94 29.65 -22.60 18.57
C VAL A 94 29.18 -23.08 19.93
N THR A 95 28.03 -23.78 20.00
CA THR A 95 27.51 -24.30 21.26
C THR A 95 28.48 -25.30 21.90
N ILE A 96 29.04 -26.21 21.09
CA ILE A 96 30.05 -27.17 21.54
C ILE A 96 31.31 -26.43 21.98
N ALA A 97 31.84 -25.52 21.16
CA ALA A 97 33.05 -24.77 21.47
C ALA A 97 32.89 -23.92 22.76
N ALA A 98 31.77 -23.22 22.91
CA ALA A 98 31.44 -22.45 24.11
C ALA A 98 31.43 -23.34 25.36
N SER A 99 30.85 -24.55 25.27
CA SER A 99 30.82 -25.48 26.41
C SER A 99 32.22 -25.93 26.86
N VAL A 100 33.17 -26.04 25.92
CA VAL A 100 34.58 -26.37 26.20
C VAL A 100 35.28 -25.18 26.83
N PHE A 101 35.11 -23.97 26.29
CA PHE A 101 35.74 -22.76 26.82
C PHE A 101 35.28 -22.44 28.24
N ILE A 102 33.99 -22.61 28.56
CA ILE A 102 33.47 -22.39 29.92
C ILE A 102 34.12 -23.32 30.94
N LYS A 103 34.51 -24.54 30.55
CA LYS A 103 35.17 -25.50 31.44
C LYS A 103 36.67 -25.27 31.57
N GLN A 104 37.32 -24.76 30.53
CA GLN A 104 38.79 -24.70 30.43
C GLN A 104 39.38 -23.32 30.73
N THR A 105 38.63 -22.24 30.50
CA THR A 105 39.20 -20.88 30.47
C THR A 105 38.73 -20.04 31.66
N ILE A 106 39.71 -19.35 32.28
CA ILE A 106 39.47 -18.35 33.34
C ILE A 106 39.13 -16.98 32.71
N ASP A 107 39.42 -16.79 31.42
CA ASP A 107 39.24 -15.52 30.73
C ASP A 107 37.76 -15.15 30.57
N THR A 108 37.33 -14.21 31.40
CA THR A 108 35.96 -13.69 31.45
C THR A 108 35.51 -13.11 30.10
N SER A 109 36.43 -12.58 29.28
CA SER A 109 36.12 -12.06 27.94
C SER A 109 35.74 -13.15 26.93
N VAL A 110 36.39 -14.32 26.98
CA VAL A 110 36.06 -15.45 26.08
C VAL A 110 34.69 -16.02 26.47
N ASN A 111 34.42 -16.12 27.77
CA ASN A 111 33.12 -16.59 28.27
C ASN A 111 31.98 -15.60 27.95
N ALA A 112 32.19 -14.29 28.13
CA ALA A 112 31.19 -13.27 27.82
C ALA A 112 30.84 -13.24 26.31
N SER A 113 31.86 -13.25 25.44
CA SER A 113 31.64 -13.29 23.99
C SER A 113 30.94 -14.57 23.55
N SER A 114 31.30 -15.73 24.11
CA SER A 114 30.63 -17.00 23.82
C SER A 114 29.17 -17.02 24.26
N PHE A 115 28.86 -16.42 25.42
CA PHE A 115 27.49 -16.33 25.94
C PHE A 115 26.57 -15.46 25.09
N LEU A 116 27.11 -14.45 24.39
CA LEU A 116 26.36 -13.64 23.43
C LEU A 116 26.26 -14.32 22.06
N LEU A 117 27.34 -14.96 21.60
CA LEU A 117 27.41 -15.57 20.27
C LEU A 117 26.49 -16.79 20.12
N VAL A 118 26.35 -17.63 21.16
CA VAL A 118 25.46 -18.81 21.11
C VAL A 118 24.00 -18.42 20.81
N PRO A 119 23.33 -17.56 21.60
CA PRO A 119 21.94 -17.23 21.35
C PRO A 119 21.73 -16.44 20.05
N THR A 120 22.66 -15.57 19.64
CA THR A 120 22.49 -14.85 18.36
C THR A 120 22.59 -15.79 17.18
N THR A 121 23.57 -16.70 17.15
CA THR A 121 23.74 -17.65 16.05
C THR A 121 22.56 -18.62 15.93
N TRP A 122 21.98 -19.05 17.06
CA TRP A 122 20.72 -19.81 17.05
C TRP A 122 19.55 -19.00 16.51
N LEU A 123 19.43 -17.73 16.92
CA LEU A 123 18.36 -16.85 16.44
C LEU A 123 18.49 -16.58 14.94
N THR A 124 19.71 -16.33 14.44
CA THR A 124 20.02 -16.19 13.00
C THR A 124 19.64 -17.46 12.25
N SER A 125 20.08 -18.62 12.73
CA SER A 125 19.79 -19.93 12.15
C SER A 125 18.29 -20.20 12.03
N LEU A 126 17.53 -20.03 13.12
CA LEU A 126 16.09 -20.27 13.14
C LEU A 126 15.34 -19.26 12.25
N THR A 127 15.77 -17.99 12.25
CA THR A 127 15.17 -16.96 11.38
C THR A 127 15.43 -17.28 9.91
N MET A 128 16.64 -17.76 9.59
CA MET A 128 17.05 -18.11 8.22
C MET A 128 16.30 -19.34 7.71
N LEU A 129 16.13 -20.36 8.57
CA LEU A 129 15.32 -21.53 8.29
C LEU A 129 13.84 -21.16 8.10
N GLY A 130 13.29 -20.32 8.97
CA GLY A 130 11.93 -19.82 8.86
C GLY A 130 11.71 -19.04 7.56
N TYR A 131 12.67 -18.21 7.17
CA TYR A 131 12.65 -17.50 5.89
C TYR A 131 12.62 -18.46 4.69
N SER A 132 13.53 -19.44 4.66
CA SER A 132 13.59 -20.45 3.60
C SER A 132 12.28 -21.25 3.51
N PHE A 133 11.71 -21.65 4.64
CA PHE A 133 10.44 -22.38 4.67
C PHE A 133 9.26 -21.54 4.17
N ILE A 134 9.14 -20.28 4.61
CA ILE A 134 8.08 -19.37 4.15
C ILE A 134 8.18 -19.17 2.64
N LEU A 135 9.38 -18.94 2.12
CA LEU A 135 9.61 -18.75 0.68
C LEU A 135 9.28 -20.01 -0.11
N LEU A 136 9.74 -21.18 0.35
CA LEU A 136 9.50 -22.46 -0.30
C LEU A 136 8.01 -22.82 -0.34
N VAL A 137 7.32 -22.73 0.80
CA VAL A 137 5.88 -23.02 0.88
C VAL A 137 5.08 -22.03 0.03
N SER A 138 5.45 -20.74 0.05
CA SER A 138 4.79 -19.74 -0.79
C SER A 138 5.00 -20.03 -2.27
N ALA A 139 6.22 -20.39 -2.69
CA ALA A 139 6.50 -20.78 -4.06
C ALA A 139 5.68 -22.02 -4.46
N MET A 140 5.73 -23.10 -3.66
CA MET A 140 5.01 -24.35 -3.93
C MET A 140 3.50 -24.17 -4.06
N THR A 141 2.90 -23.32 -3.21
CA THR A 141 1.46 -23.01 -3.29
C THR A 141 1.07 -22.26 -4.56
N HIS A 142 2.01 -21.57 -5.21
CA HIS A 142 1.75 -20.78 -6.43
C HIS A 142 2.17 -21.49 -7.73
N VAL A 143 2.94 -22.59 -7.66
CA VAL A 143 3.34 -23.40 -8.84
C VAL A 143 2.17 -23.76 -9.76
N PRO A 144 0.98 -24.18 -9.28
CA PRO A 144 -0.14 -24.54 -10.17
C PRO A 144 -0.72 -23.37 -10.96
N PHE A 145 -0.49 -22.13 -10.52
CA PHE A 145 -1.06 -20.92 -11.12
C PHE A 145 -0.08 -20.19 -12.05
N GLU A 146 1.22 -20.42 -11.87
CA GLU A 146 2.29 -19.80 -12.68
C GLU A 146 3.41 -20.81 -12.97
N GLU A 147 3.41 -21.39 -14.17
CA GLU A 147 4.37 -22.43 -14.60
C GLU A 147 5.84 -21.96 -14.55
N GLU A 148 6.07 -20.64 -14.68
CA GLU A 148 7.40 -20.02 -14.69
C GLU A 148 7.77 -19.34 -13.35
N ILE A 149 7.13 -19.70 -12.24
CA ILE A 149 7.37 -19.03 -10.95
C ILE A 149 8.85 -19.07 -10.51
N TRP A 150 9.55 -20.17 -10.82
CA TRP A 150 10.93 -20.40 -10.39
C TRP A 150 11.95 -19.49 -11.06
N THR A 151 11.69 -19.08 -12.30
CA THR A 151 12.57 -18.20 -13.08
C THR A 151 12.25 -16.73 -12.90
N LYS A 152 11.01 -16.40 -12.47
CA LYS A 152 10.58 -15.04 -12.19
C LYS A 152 11.23 -14.48 -10.92
N PRO A 153 11.53 -13.18 -10.88
CA PRO A 153 12.00 -12.53 -9.67
C PRO A 153 10.86 -12.41 -8.65
N VAL A 154 11.20 -12.47 -7.37
CA VAL A 154 10.22 -12.53 -6.26
C VAL A 154 9.24 -11.35 -6.29
N CYS A 155 9.65 -10.15 -6.70
CA CYS A 155 8.75 -8.99 -6.76
C CYS A 155 7.75 -9.01 -7.91
N GLN A 156 8.01 -9.79 -8.97
CA GLN A 156 7.13 -9.88 -10.15
C GLN A 156 6.02 -10.93 -10.00
N VAL A 157 6.21 -11.92 -9.14
CA VAL A 157 5.20 -12.95 -8.86
C VAL A 157 3.97 -12.32 -8.21
N LYS A 158 2.77 -12.72 -8.67
CA LYS A 158 1.49 -12.20 -8.17
C LYS A 158 1.07 -12.90 -6.88
N TRP A 159 1.82 -12.69 -5.81
CA TRP A 159 1.51 -13.33 -4.51
C TRP A 159 0.10 -12.97 -4.04
N PHE A 160 -0.71 -14.00 -3.80
CA PHE A 160 -2.07 -13.90 -3.25
C PHE A 160 -3.03 -13.03 -4.09
N GLY A 161 -2.85 -13.00 -5.41
CA GLY A 161 -3.75 -12.27 -6.32
C GLY A 161 -3.60 -10.74 -6.29
N TYR A 162 -2.65 -10.20 -5.51
CA TYR A 162 -2.34 -8.78 -5.53
C TYR A 162 -1.32 -8.49 -6.65
N THR A 163 -1.80 -7.88 -7.73
CA THR A 163 -0.90 -7.35 -8.76
C THR A 163 -0.26 -6.05 -8.27
N ASN A 164 1.07 -6.06 -8.10
CA ASN A 164 1.86 -4.82 -7.92
C ASN A 164 2.03 -4.07 -9.24
N ALA A 165 1.38 -4.51 -10.32
CA ALA A 165 1.29 -3.77 -11.56
C ALA A 165 0.59 -2.45 -11.25
N ARG A 166 1.40 -1.44 -10.91
CA ARG A 166 1.07 -0.04 -11.02
C ARG A 166 0.58 0.08 -12.45
N LEU A 167 -0.74 0.10 -12.64
CA LEU A 167 -1.40 0.16 -13.94
C LEU A 167 -0.57 1.11 -14.78
N ARG A 168 0.20 0.56 -15.72
CA ARG A 168 1.08 1.38 -16.52
C ARG A 168 0.09 2.29 -17.25
N SER A 169 0.31 3.60 -17.23
CA SER A 169 -0.63 4.54 -17.86
C SER A 169 -0.87 4.21 -19.34
N SER A 170 0.06 3.46 -19.96
CA SER A 170 -0.10 2.84 -21.27
C SER A 170 -1.25 1.83 -21.36
N ASP A 171 -1.49 1.04 -20.31
CA ASP A 171 -2.50 -0.02 -20.26
C ASP A 171 -3.92 0.55 -20.06
N VAL A 172 -4.03 1.82 -19.66
CA VAL A 172 -5.30 2.55 -19.54
C VAL A 172 -5.72 3.19 -20.88
N SER A 173 -4.89 3.13 -21.92
CA SER A 173 -5.06 4.01 -23.09
C SER A 173 -5.49 3.37 -24.41
N LEU A 174 -5.88 2.10 -24.44
CA LEU A 174 -6.51 1.54 -25.63
C LEU A 174 -7.96 1.15 -25.30
N PRO A 175 -8.95 1.89 -25.84
CA PRO A 175 -10.32 1.43 -25.90
C PRO A 175 -10.28 0.03 -26.51
N ARG A 176 -10.65 -0.98 -25.71
CA ARG A 176 -10.79 -2.33 -26.21
C ARG A 176 -11.94 -2.29 -27.18
N GLU A 177 -11.66 -2.27 -28.48
CA GLU A 177 -12.68 -2.54 -29.49
C GLU A 177 -13.18 -3.96 -29.22
N LEU A 178 -14.28 -4.09 -28.46
CA LEU A 178 -14.97 -5.36 -28.30
C LEU A 178 -15.54 -5.71 -29.68
N PRO A 179 -15.03 -6.75 -30.37
CA PRO A 179 -15.63 -7.20 -31.61
C PRO A 179 -16.87 -8.00 -31.23
N GLY A 180 -18.05 -7.39 -31.36
CA GLY A 180 -19.32 -8.12 -31.37
C GLY A 180 -20.19 -8.04 -30.12
N LEU A 181 -19.95 -7.12 -29.17
CA LEU A 181 -20.98 -6.78 -28.19
C LEU A 181 -21.82 -5.62 -28.72
N GLU A 182 -22.82 -5.98 -29.52
CA GLU A 182 -23.88 -5.09 -29.98
C GLU A 182 -24.49 -4.33 -28.79
N ASN A 183 -24.35 -3.00 -28.81
CA ASN A 183 -25.38 -2.05 -28.39
C ASN A 183 -26.01 -2.23 -27.00
N ASP A 184 -25.26 -2.63 -25.97
CA ASP A 184 -25.73 -2.41 -24.61
C ASP A 184 -25.69 -0.90 -24.33
N SER A 185 -26.85 -0.23 -24.42
CA SER A 185 -26.97 1.23 -24.37
C SER A 185 -26.41 1.84 -23.09
N TRP A 186 -26.28 1.02 -22.04
CA TRP A 186 -25.76 1.39 -20.73
C TRP A 186 -24.25 1.65 -20.70
N THR A 187 -23.43 0.85 -21.41
CA THR A 187 -21.98 1.08 -21.45
C THR A 187 -21.65 2.35 -22.24
N ARG A 188 -22.45 2.64 -23.27
CA ARG A 188 -22.35 3.89 -24.04
C ARG A 188 -22.61 5.14 -23.18
N TYR A 189 -23.54 5.05 -22.22
CA TYR A 189 -23.85 6.15 -21.32
C TYR A 189 -22.73 6.39 -20.30
N LEU A 190 -22.06 5.34 -19.82
CA LEU A 190 -20.93 5.45 -18.89
C LEU A 190 -19.68 6.02 -19.57
N ASP A 191 -19.39 5.59 -20.80
CA ASP A 191 -18.31 6.18 -21.62
C ASP A 191 -18.57 7.66 -21.94
N ASP A 192 -19.84 8.07 -22.11
CA ASP A 192 -20.18 9.48 -22.37
C ASP A 192 -19.97 10.35 -21.12
N ILE A 193 -20.26 9.82 -19.92
CA ILE A 193 -20.03 10.53 -18.65
C ILE A 193 -18.52 10.73 -18.43
N GLU A 194 -17.71 9.69 -18.60
CA GLU A 194 -16.26 9.78 -18.36
C GLU A 194 -15.54 10.58 -19.45
N SER A 195 -15.99 10.48 -20.70
CA SER A 195 -15.41 11.25 -21.81
C SER A 195 -15.80 12.72 -21.79
N SER A 196 -16.95 13.11 -21.22
CA SER A 196 -17.39 14.50 -21.16
C SER A 196 -16.43 15.42 -20.40
N GLY A 197 -15.77 14.92 -19.34
CA GLY A 197 -14.79 15.69 -18.57
C GLY A 197 -13.48 15.91 -19.32
N VAL A 198 -12.95 14.85 -19.93
CA VAL A 198 -11.63 14.86 -20.59
C VAL A 198 -11.70 15.47 -21.99
N ARG A 199 -12.75 15.18 -22.77
CA ARG A 199 -12.96 15.83 -24.09
C ARG A 199 -13.16 17.33 -23.95
N LYS A 200 -13.91 17.79 -22.95
CA LYS A 200 -14.14 19.23 -22.73
C LYS A 200 -12.86 19.98 -22.29
N ALA A 201 -11.88 19.27 -21.73
CA ALA A 201 -10.56 19.80 -21.45
C ALA A 201 -9.65 19.85 -22.69
N ARG A 202 -9.73 18.84 -23.58
CA ARG A 202 -8.89 18.78 -24.80
C ARG A 202 -9.45 19.58 -25.98
N HIS A 203 -10.77 19.73 -26.06
CA HIS A 203 -11.46 20.43 -27.13
C HIS A 203 -12.40 21.47 -26.50
N PRO A 204 -11.88 22.68 -26.20
CA PRO A 204 -12.73 23.77 -25.73
C PRO A 204 -13.80 24.02 -26.81
N VAL A 205 -15.06 23.81 -26.44
CA VAL A 205 -16.20 24.00 -27.34
C VAL A 205 -16.14 25.43 -27.91
N PRO A 206 -16.17 25.60 -29.25
CA PRO A 206 -16.21 26.90 -29.88
C PRO A 206 -17.33 27.76 -29.28
N ASN A 207 -17.06 29.03 -28.96
CA ASN A 207 -18.01 29.91 -28.28
C ASN A 207 -19.33 30.14 -29.05
N THR A 208 -19.44 29.67 -30.29
CA THR A 208 -20.60 29.84 -31.18
C THR A 208 -21.77 28.90 -30.90
N GLU A 209 -21.57 27.80 -30.17
CA GLU A 209 -22.65 26.87 -29.79
C GLU A 209 -23.25 27.15 -28.41
N LYS A 210 -22.79 28.19 -27.71
CA LYS A 210 -23.39 28.58 -26.43
C LYS A 210 -24.75 29.20 -26.69
N ALA A 211 -25.80 28.59 -26.15
CA ALA A 211 -27.15 29.13 -26.20
C ALA A 211 -27.14 30.59 -25.66
N PRO A 212 -27.69 31.57 -26.40
CA PRO A 212 -27.50 33.00 -26.12
C PRO A 212 -28.10 33.46 -24.77
N TRP A 213 -28.98 32.66 -24.19
CA TRP A 213 -29.61 32.91 -22.90
C TRP A 213 -28.83 32.32 -21.72
N ALA A 214 -27.83 31.46 -21.95
CA ALA A 214 -27.06 30.83 -20.89
C ALA A 214 -25.82 31.68 -20.54
N PRO A 215 -25.76 32.29 -19.34
CA PRO A 215 -24.63 33.12 -18.93
C PRO A 215 -23.33 32.32 -18.95
N THR A 216 -22.39 32.76 -19.79
CA THR A 216 -21.24 31.98 -20.27
C THR A 216 -20.13 31.73 -19.25
N ASN A 217 -20.34 32.12 -17.98
CA ASN A 217 -19.35 32.07 -16.90
C ASN A 217 -19.91 31.59 -15.54
N VAL A 218 -21.04 30.88 -15.52
CA VAL A 218 -21.56 30.30 -14.27
C VAL A 218 -20.88 28.95 -14.03
N ARG A 219 -19.72 29.00 -13.34
CA ARG A 219 -19.04 27.79 -12.87
C ARG A 219 -19.80 27.29 -11.64
N ARG A 220 -20.67 26.28 -11.81
CA ARG A 220 -21.41 25.64 -10.71
C ARG A 220 -20.46 25.39 -9.53
N GLY A 221 -20.77 25.99 -8.37
CA GLY A 221 -19.96 25.88 -7.14
C GLY A 221 -18.98 27.03 -6.87
N ARG A 222 -18.94 28.09 -7.71
CA ARG A 222 -18.09 29.28 -7.50
C ARG A 222 -18.90 30.58 -7.39
N ASP A 223 -20.19 30.49 -7.13
CA ASP A 223 -21.05 31.64 -6.87
C ASP A 223 -21.05 31.94 -5.37
N SER A 224 -21.14 33.22 -5.04
CA SER A 224 -21.33 33.65 -3.65
C SER A 224 -22.58 32.96 -3.08
N PRO A 225 -22.54 32.37 -1.87
CA PRO A 225 -21.54 32.57 -0.81
C PRO A 225 -20.36 31.58 -0.79
N PHE A 226 -20.21 30.69 -1.76
CA PHE A 226 -19.20 29.60 -1.72
C PHE A 226 -17.82 29.98 -2.29
N ARG A 227 -17.58 31.26 -2.59
CA ARG A 227 -16.23 31.73 -2.95
C ARG A 227 -15.35 31.77 -1.70
N GLY A 228 -14.42 30.83 -1.60
CA GLY A 228 -13.33 30.92 -0.63
C GLY A 228 -12.57 32.25 -0.78
N PRO A 229 -12.01 32.80 0.31
CA PRO A 229 -11.39 34.12 0.32
C PRO A 229 -10.27 34.21 -0.71
N THR A 230 -10.45 35.06 -1.72
CA THR A 230 -9.43 35.35 -2.74
C THR A 230 -8.25 36.05 -2.09
N LYS A 231 -7.10 35.36 -2.08
CA LYS A 231 -5.81 35.92 -1.67
C LYS A 231 -5.49 37.10 -2.61
N ARG A 232 -5.41 38.32 -2.07
CA ARG A 232 -5.01 39.54 -2.80
C ARG A 232 -3.61 39.35 -3.36
N GLU A 233 -3.48 39.25 -4.67
CA GLU A 233 -2.22 39.46 -5.38
C GLU A 233 -2.11 40.95 -5.72
N ASN A 234 -1.14 41.61 -5.08
CA ASN A 234 -0.69 42.95 -5.49
C ASN A 234 0.15 42.77 -6.75
N SER A 235 -0.21 43.52 -7.78
CA SER A 235 0.54 43.68 -9.03
C SER A 235 1.71 44.64 -8.84
N ASP A 236 2.88 44.31 -9.39
CA ASP A 236 3.57 45.07 -10.45
C ASP A 236 5.07 44.73 -10.52
N SER A 237 5.62 44.84 -11.75
CA SER A 237 7.00 44.59 -12.22
C SER A 237 7.31 43.11 -12.60
N SER A 238 7.28 42.72 -13.88
CA SER A 238 8.18 43.01 -15.03
C SER A 238 9.31 41.96 -15.17
N ASP A 239 9.22 41.20 -16.27
CA ASP A 239 10.26 40.50 -17.02
C ASP A 239 11.62 40.21 -16.34
N THR A 240 11.95 38.93 -16.14
CA THR A 240 13.10 38.29 -16.80
C THR A 240 13.17 36.79 -16.53
N SER A 241 13.64 36.08 -17.55
CA SER A 241 14.06 34.69 -17.58
C SER A 241 15.11 34.33 -16.53
N SER A 242 15.18 33.02 -16.24
CA SER A 242 16.30 32.23 -15.68
C SER A 242 16.17 31.71 -14.25
N ASP A 243 16.44 30.41 -14.17
CA ASP A 243 17.01 29.63 -13.08
C ASP A 243 16.20 29.36 -11.81
N CYS A 244 15.72 28.11 -11.74
CA CYS A 244 15.27 27.43 -10.54
C CYS A 244 16.43 27.26 -9.55
N SER A 245 16.61 28.22 -8.64
CA SER A 245 17.34 28.01 -7.40
C SER A 245 16.34 27.78 -6.25
N PHE A 246 16.50 26.66 -5.54
CA PHE A 246 15.77 26.37 -4.32
C PHE A 246 16.45 27.12 -3.15
N SER A 247 15.87 28.23 -2.73
CA SER A 247 16.22 28.85 -1.44
C SER A 247 15.25 28.39 -0.36
N VAL A 248 15.80 27.71 0.65
CA VAL A 248 15.18 27.38 1.93
C VAL A 248 14.90 28.69 2.68
N GLY A 249 13.63 29.11 2.69
CA GLY A 249 13.15 30.27 3.44
C GLY A 249 12.40 29.85 4.70
N VAL A 250 13.02 30.11 5.85
CA VAL A 250 12.40 30.09 7.19
C VAL A 250 11.19 31.03 7.16
N ARG A 251 9.99 30.49 7.45
CA ARG A 251 8.78 31.29 7.61
C ARG A 251 8.32 31.27 9.06
N ASP A 252 8.21 32.47 9.60
CA ASP A 252 7.61 32.79 10.89
C ASP A 252 6.17 32.27 10.98
N SER A 253 5.90 31.68 12.13
CA SER A 253 4.67 31.01 12.54
C SER A 253 3.55 32.00 12.84
N ALA A 254 2.58 32.12 11.95
CA ALA A 254 1.24 32.59 12.30
C ALA A 254 0.40 31.40 12.78
N PRO A 255 -0.31 31.50 13.91
CA PRO A 255 -1.10 30.39 14.46
C PRO A 255 -2.27 30.04 13.53
N LEU A 256 -2.23 28.84 12.97
CA LEU A 256 -3.34 28.26 12.22
C LEU A 256 -4.54 28.04 13.16
N PRO A 257 -5.79 28.20 12.67
CA PRO A 257 -6.99 27.90 13.46
C PRO A 257 -7.01 26.41 13.86
N PRO A 258 -7.53 26.08 15.05
CA PRO A 258 -7.53 24.71 15.57
C PRO A 258 -8.30 23.79 14.62
N LEU A 259 -7.62 22.75 14.12
CA LEU A 259 -8.28 21.66 13.39
C LEU A 259 -9.34 21.01 14.28
N PRO A 260 -10.46 20.56 13.71
CA PRO A 260 -11.51 19.90 14.48
C PRO A 260 -10.94 18.69 15.22
N LEU A 261 -11.21 18.69 16.53
CA LEU A 261 -10.79 17.66 17.48
C LEU A 261 -11.24 16.28 16.97
N ASN A 262 -10.29 15.45 16.57
CA ASN A 262 -10.57 14.06 16.20
C ASN A 262 -10.87 13.29 17.49
N VAL A 263 -12.15 13.22 17.85
CA VAL A 263 -12.65 12.45 18.99
C VAL A 263 -12.37 10.98 18.71
N GLN A 264 -11.28 10.46 19.28
CA GLN A 264 -11.05 9.02 19.32
C GLN A 264 -12.12 8.38 20.22
N VAL A 265 -13.06 7.68 19.60
CA VAL A 265 -13.97 6.77 20.30
C VAL A 265 -13.12 5.62 20.84
N LYS A 266 -12.85 5.68 22.15
CA LYS A 266 -12.12 4.65 22.88
C LYS A 266 -13.02 3.42 23.05
N GLY A 267 -12.73 2.37 22.28
CA GLY A 267 -13.23 1.01 22.53
C GLY A 267 -14.09 0.44 21.42
N GLY A 268 -13.46 -0.13 20.41
CA GLY A 268 -14.12 -0.95 19.38
C GLY A 268 -13.15 -1.36 18.29
N LYS A 269 -13.05 -2.66 18.02
CA LYS A 269 -12.07 -3.32 17.14
C LYS A 269 -11.89 -2.63 15.77
N PRO A 270 -10.66 -2.58 15.21
CA PRO A 270 -10.44 -2.01 13.88
C PRO A 270 -10.88 -3.01 12.80
N VAL A 271 -12.09 -2.81 12.28
CA VAL A 271 -12.54 -3.44 11.03
C VAL A 271 -12.68 -2.33 9.99
N GLY A 272 -11.84 -2.42 8.95
CA GLY A 272 -12.19 -2.07 7.57
C GLY A 272 -12.61 -0.63 7.30
N GLU A 273 -11.62 0.18 6.96
CA GLU A 273 -11.60 1.11 5.83
C GLU A 273 -12.98 1.39 5.18
N SER A 274 -13.58 2.49 5.64
CA SER A 274 -14.74 3.17 5.04
C SER A 274 -14.43 3.59 3.60
N ARG A 275 -14.82 2.75 2.64
CA ARG A 275 -15.28 3.20 1.33
C ARG A 275 -16.80 3.20 1.41
N PHE A 276 -17.39 4.39 1.43
CA PHE A 276 -18.81 4.55 1.12
C PHE A 276 -19.02 4.13 -0.34
N ILE A 277 -19.21 2.83 -0.56
CA ILE A 277 -19.99 2.32 -1.66
C ILE A 277 -21.42 2.40 -1.13
N GLU A 278 -22.23 3.28 -1.72
CA GLU A 278 -23.69 3.13 -1.66
C GLU A 278 -24.02 1.75 -2.25
N ARG A 279 -24.00 0.72 -1.41
CA ARG A 279 -24.72 -0.50 -1.68
C ARG A 279 -26.18 -0.08 -1.64
N PHE A 280 -26.73 0.18 -2.83
CA PHE A 280 -28.16 0.04 -3.05
C PHE A 280 -28.54 -1.31 -2.46
N ARG A 281 -29.19 -1.21 -1.30
CA ARG A 281 -29.84 -2.31 -0.63
C ARG A 281 -30.62 -3.02 -1.72
N GLU A 282 -30.35 -4.32 -1.89
CA GLU A 282 -31.17 -5.23 -2.65
C GLU A 282 -32.62 -5.05 -2.18
N SER A 283 -33.36 -4.18 -2.86
CA SER A 283 -34.80 -4.22 -2.84
C SER A 283 -35.16 -5.46 -3.64
N GLN A 284 -35.20 -6.60 -2.93
CA GLN A 284 -36.17 -7.66 -3.20
C GLN A 284 -37.58 -7.10 -3.00
N THR A 285 -37.93 -6.04 -3.72
CA THR A 285 -39.30 -5.69 -4.00
C THR A 285 -39.76 -6.67 -5.05
N LEU A 286 -40.42 -7.72 -4.57
CA LEU A 286 -41.60 -8.33 -5.19
C LEU A 286 -41.85 -7.78 -6.59
N SER A 287 -41.42 -8.52 -7.60
CA SER A 287 -41.92 -8.38 -8.95
C SER A 287 -43.44 -8.46 -8.89
N ARG A 288 -44.10 -7.28 -8.91
CA ARG A 288 -45.54 -7.18 -9.01
C ARG A 288 -45.93 -7.93 -10.29
N PRO A 289 -46.88 -8.88 -10.23
CA PRO A 289 -47.33 -9.57 -11.43
C PRO A 289 -47.77 -8.52 -12.45
N ALA A 290 -47.45 -8.77 -13.73
CA ALA A 290 -47.82 -7.92 -14.85
C ALA A 290 -49.35 -7.81 -14.93
N GLY A 291 -49.91 -6.85 -14.19
CA GLY A 291 -51.30 -6.43 -14.32
C GLY A 291 -51.45 -5.54 -15.56
N PRO A 292 -52.68 -5.42 -16.08
CA PRO A 292 -52.96 -4.59 -17.24
C PRO A 292 -52.47 -3.16 -16.99
N THR A 293 -51.83 -2.57 -18.01
CA THR A 293 -51.39 -1.18 -18.07
C THR A 293 -52.48 -0.24 -17.55
N VAL A 294 -52.30 0.26 -16.33
CA VAL A 294 -53.13 1.33 -15.80
C VAL A 294 -52.68 2.60 -16.48
N ASP A 295 -53.45 3.03 -17.48
CA ASP A 295 -53.32 4.35 -18.08
C ASP A 295 -53.32 5.40 -16.97
N PHE A 296 -52.38 6.34 -17.05
CA PHE A 296 -52.38 7.50 -16.17
C PHE A 296 -53.76 8.18 -16.24
N PRO A 297 -54.37 8.55 -15.09
CA PRO A 297 -55.66 9.21 -15.09
C PRO A 297 -55.57 10.50 -15.92
N ARG A 298 -56.38 10.58 -16.98
CA ARG A 298 -56.41 11.71 -17.94
C ARG A 298 -56.92 13.02 -17.32
N GLU A 299 -57.16 13.06 -16.02
CA GLU A 299 -57.78 14.18 -15.30
C GLU A 299 -56.75 15.07 -14.58
N VAL A 300 -55.44 14.84 -14.77
CA VAL A 300 -54.40 15.75 -14.26
C VAL A 300 -54.20 16.90 -15.24
N ASP A 301 -55.11 17.87 -15.18
CA ASP A 301 -55.21 18.99 -16.12
C ASP A 301 -54.18 20.13 -15.87
N ASP A 302 -53.31 20.00 -14.86
CA ASP A 302 -52.32 21.02 -14.51
C ASP A 302 -51.13 20.43 -13.74
N HIS A 303 -49.96 20.35 -14.39
CA HIS A 303 -48.74 19.76 -13.83
C HIS A 303 -48.04 20.64 -12.78
N ASP A 304 -48.41 21.93 -12.69
CA ASP A 304 -47.80 22.87 -11.73
C ASP A 304 -48.60 22.98 -10.42
N LYS A 305 -49.72 22.24 -10.30
CA LYS A 305 -50.47 22.21 -9.04
C LYS A 305 -49.82 21.25 -8.04
N PRO A 306 -49.72 21.66 -6.76
CA PRO A 306 -49.16 20.80 -5.71
C PRO A 306 -50.03 19.54 -5.57
N ILE A 307 -49.36 18.39 -5.45
CA ILE A 307 -50.00 17.08 -5.31
C ILE A 307 -50.99 17.15 -4.13
N PRO A 308 -52.28 16.84 -4.34
CA PRO A 308 -53.27 16.91 -3.28
C PRO A 308 -52.90 15.92 -2.17
N LEU A 309 -52.75 16.45 -0.95
CA LEU A 309 -52.38 15.66 0.22
C LEU A 309 -53.51 14.70 0.58
N THR A 310 -53.15 13.46 0.93
CA THR A 310 -54.10 12.54 1.55
C THR A 310 -54.49 13.08 2.93
N ARG A 311 -55.73 12.78 3.39
CA ARG A 311 -56.38 13.35 4.59
C ARG A 311 -55.57 13.37 5.90
N LEU A 312 -54.43 12.67 5.98
CA LEU A 312 -53.59 12.56 7.18
C LEU A 312 -52.13 13.02 6.98
N SER A 313 -51.80 13.64 5.84
CA SER A 313 -50.44 14.14 5.58
C SER A 313 -50.38 15.67 5.71
N GLN A 314 -49.41 16.18 6.46
CA GLN A 314 -49.12 17.62 6.55
C GLN A 314 -47.69 17.89 6.08
N TRP A 315 -47.48 18.97 5.35
CA TRP A 315 -46.14 19.47 5.03
C TRP A 315 -45.51 20.08 6.29
N ILE A 316 -44.45 19.48 6.79
CA ILE A 316 -43.64 20.06 7.87
C ILE A 316 -42.43 20.76 7.23
N ARG A 317 -42.24 22.05 7.54
CA ARG A 317 -41.04 22.78 7.12
C ARG A 317 -39.82 22.20 7.82
N ALA A 318 -38.71 22.03 7.10
CA ALA A 318 -37.48 21.42 7.60
C ALA A 318 -36.96 22.09 8.90
N ASP A 319 -37.23 23.38 9.07
CA ASP A 319 -36.78 24.17 10.22
C ASP A 319 -37.54 23.83 11.51
N ALA A 320 -38.76 23.28 11.40
CA ALA A 320 -39.60 22.94 12.54
C ALA A 320 -39.05 21.76 13.35
N VAL A 321 -38.19 20.92 12.77
CA VAL A 321 -37.62 19.74 13.44
C VAL A 321 -36.56 20.13 14.49
N LYS A 322 -35.88 21.29 14.32
CA LYS A 322 -34.86 21.74 15.28
C LYS A 322 -35.44 22.11 16.66
N ALA A 323 -36.73 22.43 16.76
CA ALA A 323 -37.36 22.78 18.02
C ALA A 323 -37.61 21.58 18.95
N PHE A 324 -37.66 20.36 18.41
CA PHE A 324 -37.89 19.14 19.22
C PHE A 324 -36.62 18.55 19.83
N ALA A 325 -35.44 18.91 19.33
CA ALA A 325 -34.16 18.39 19.81
C ALA A 325 -33.59 19.12 21.05
N LEU A 326 -34.25 20.19 21.52
CA LEU A 326 -33.79 21.02 22.66
C LEU A 326 -34.60 20.81 23.95
N ARG A 327 -35.46 19.80 24.00
CA ARG A 327 -36.14 19.37 25.24
C ARG A 327 -35.79 17.92 25.55
N HIS A 328 -34.53 17.67 25.93
CA HIS A 328 -34.13 16.52 26.75
C HIS A 328 -32.79 16.84 27.42
#